data_AF-K2FFA9-F1
#
_entry.id   AF-K2FFA9-F1
#
_cell.length_a   1.000
_cell.length_b   1.000
_cell.length_c   1.000
_cell.angle_alpha   90.00
_cell.angle_beta   90.00
_cell.angle_gamma   90.00
#
_symmetry.space_group_name_H-M   'P 1'
#
loop_
_entity.id
_entity.type
_entity.pdbx_description
1 polymer ?
#
loop_
_entity_poly.entity_id
_entity_poly.type
_entity_poly.pdbx_seq_one_letter_code
_entity_poly.pdbx_strand_id
1 'polypeptide(L)' 'MARFNDLTLTDLGLVSGASVRLMQGQGEALMIAVADNNIPAGCICVSAAHSSTSKLGDMFGQISVERA' A
#
# COMPACT_ATOMS: atom_id res chain seq x y z
N MET A 1 -1.64 -0.37 8.20
CA MET A 1 -0.68 0.59 7.60
C MET A 1 -0.05 -0.03 6.37
N ALA A 2 0.24 0.78 5.36
CA ALA A 2 0.91 0.41 4.12
C ALA A 2 2.34 0.92 4.16
N ARG A 3 3.34 0.05 4.01
CA ARG A 3 4.74 0.45 4.03
C ARG A 3 5.28 0.60 2.62
N PHE A 4 5.93 1.74 2.38
CA PHE A 4 6.48 2.14 1.08
C PHE A 4 7.92 2.61 1.25
N ASN A 5 8.75 2.42 0.22
CA ASN A 5 10.01 3.15 0.14
C ASN A 5 9.76 4.66 -0.07
N ASP A 6 10.63 5.53 0.44
CA ASP A 6 10.52 6.98 0.24
C ASP A 6 10.52 7.39 -1.25
N LEU A 7 11.31 6.71 -2.08
CA LEU A 7 11.33 6.94 -3.53
C LEU A 7 9.97 6.62 -4.16
N THR A 8 9.33 5.53 -3.72
CA THR A 8 8.02 5.12 -4.23
C THR A 8 6.90 6.05 -3.78
N LEU A 9 6.95 6.57 -2.55
CA LEU A 9 6.03 7.61 -2.11
C LEU A 9 6.18 8.86 -2.98
N THR A 10 7.41 9.26 -3.26
CA THR A 10 7.72 10.42 -4.11
C THR A 10 7.20 10.22 -5.53
N ASP A 11 7.47 9.07 -6.15
CA ASP A 11 7.01 8.74 -7.51
C ASP A 11 5.48 8.70 -7.62
N LEU A 12 4.79 8.28 -6.54
CA LEU A 12 3.33 8.27 -6.45
C LEU A 12 2.74 9.64 -6.05
N GLY A 13 3.58 10.63 -5.72
CA GLY A 13 3.13 11.94 -5.23
C GLY A 13 2.42 11.88 -3.88
N LEU A 14 2.81 10.94 -3.02
CA LEU A 14 2.26 10.69 -1.70
C LEU A 14 3.26 11.08 -0.61
N VAL A 15 2.74 11.32 0.60
CA VAL A 15 3.54 11.57 1.80
C VAL A 15 3.25 10.52 2.85
N SER A 16 4.25 10.20 3.67
CA SER A 16 4.03 9.37 4.86
C SER A 16 2.97 10.04 5.76
N GLY A 17 2.05 9.25 6.30
CA GLY A 17 0.87 9.72 7.04
C GLY A 17 -0.37 9.94 6.17
N ALA A 18 -0.27 9.91 4.84
CA ALA A 18 -1.44 10.04 3.96
C ALA A 18 -2.35 8.83 4.03
N SER A 19 -3.67 9.06 4.01
CA SER A 19 -4.66 8.02 3.76
C SER A 19 -4.62 7.61 2.29
N VAL A 20 -4.40 6.33 2.04
CA VAL A 20 -4.34 5.74 0.70
C VAL A 20 -5.33 4.61 0.57
N ARG A 21 -5.90 4.49 -0.62
CA ARG A 21 -6.72 3.36 -1.01
C ARG A 21 -5.85 2.42 -1.86
N LEU A 22 -5.68 1.19 -1.37
CA LEU A 22 -5.03 0.13 -2.11
C LEU A 22 -6.08 -0.73 -2.79
N MET A 23 -5.88 -1.01 -4.07
CA MET A 23 -6.75 -1.89 -4.85
C MET A 23 -5.95 -3.07 -5.39
N GLN A 24 -6.50 -4.28 -5.24
CA GLN A 24 -5.91 -5.51 -5.75
C GLN A 24 -7.00 -6.45 -6.25
N GLY A 25 -7.06 -6.68 -7.57
CA GLY A 25 -8.17 -7.42 -8.18
C GLY A 25 -9.50 -6.68 -7.93
N GLN A 26 -10.45 -7.37 -7.30
CA GLN A 26 -11.74 -6.80 -6.85
C GLN A 26 -11.69 -6.31 -5.39
N GLY A 27 -10.54 -6.47 -4.74
CA GLY A 27 -10.29 -6.09 -3.37
C GLY A 27 -9.88 -4.65 -3.21
N GLU A 28 -10.30 -4.04 -2.10
CA GLU A 28 -9.81 -2.73 -1.68
C GLU A 28 -9.51 -2.68 -0.19
N ALA A 29 -8.54 -1.84 0.19
CA ALA A 29 -8.20 -1.56 1.57
C ALA A 29 -7.83 -0.08 1.75
N LEU A 30 -8.37 0.57 2.78
CA LEU A 30 -7.97 1.91 3.21
C LEU A 30 -6.92 1.81 4.31
N MET A 31 -5.85 2.57 4.17
CA MET A 31 -4.69 2.47 5.05
C MET A 31 -3.85 3.74 5.05
N ILE A 32 -3.11 3.95 6.12
CA ILE A 32 -2.13 5.03 6.21
C ILE A 32 -0.82 4.58 5.56
N ALA A 33 -0.31 5.40 4.64
CA ALA A 33 1.01 5.24 4.05
C ALA A 33 2.11 5.54 5.06
N VAL A 34 3.12 4.70 5.13
CA VAL A 34 4.27 4.83 6.05
C VAL A 34 5.54 4.63 5.25
N ALA A 35 6.47 5.57 5.37
CA ALA A 35 7.81 5.43 4.80
C ALA A 35 8.61 4.35 5.57
N ASP A 36 9.18 3.40 4.85
CA ASP A 36 10.06 2.34 5.34
C ASP A 36 11.07 1.99 4.23
N ASN A 37 12.30 2.49 4.37
CA ASN A 37 13.37 2.26 3.39
C ASN A 37 13.95 0.85 3.41
N ASN A 38 13.46 -0.05 4.29
CA ASN A 38 13.74 -1.48 4.19
C ASN A 38 12.86 -2.16 3.12
N ILE A 39 11.83 -1.47 2.61
CA ILE A 39 11.03 -1.95 1.48
C ILE A 39 11.75 -1.59 0.17
N PRO A 40 11.88 -2.54 -0.78
CA PRO A 40 12.40 -2.23 -2.11
C PRO A 40 11.56 -1.15 -2.82
N ALA A 41 12.22 -0.31 -3.61
CA ALA A 41 11.51 0.66 -4.45
C ALA A 41 10.56 -0.06 -5.42
N GLY A 42 9.34 0.49 -5.58
CA GLY A 42 8.27 -0.10 -6.39
C GLY A 42 7.48 -1.20 -5.69
N CYS A 43 7.83 -1.57 -4.45
CA CYS A 43 7.10 -2.55 -3.65
C CYS A 43 6.30 -1.88 -2.53
N ILE A 44 5.20 -2.54 -2.15
CA ILE A 44 4.36 -2.15 -1.02
C ILE A 44 4.28 -3.34 -0.08
N CYS A 45 4.59 -3.14 1.20
CA CYS A 45 4.38 -4.18 2.21
C CYS A 45 3.15 -3.84 3.05
N VAL A 46 2.17 -4.74 3.01
CA VAL A 46 0.91 -4.62 3.74
C VAL A 46 0.78 -5.78 4.72
N SER A 47 0.23 -5.51 5.91
CA SER A 47 -0.09 -6.59 6.86
C SER A 47 -1.25 -7.42 6.30
N ALA A 48 -0.96 -8.64 5.86
CA ALA A 48 -1.98 -9.62 5.47
C ALA A 48 -2.72 -10.18 6.71
N ALA A 49 -3.89 -10.79 6.49
CA ALA A 49 -4.73 -11.44 7.53
C ALA A 49 -5.36 -10.50 8.58
N HIS A 50 -5.56 -9.22 8.27
CA HIS A 50 -6.39 -8.31 9.07
C HIS A 50 -7.75 -8.10 8.39
N SER A 51 -8.81 -7.82 9.15
CA SER A 51 -10.16 -7.59 8.59
C SER A 51 -10.20 -6.45 7.56
N SER A 52 -9.27 -5.50 7.65
CA SER A 52 -9.11 -4.39 6.71
C SER A 52 -8.35 -4.75 5.43
N THR A 53 -7.64 -5.88 5.39
CA THR A 53 -6.85 -6.35 4.23
C THR A 53 -7.34 -7.69 3.70
N SER A 54 -8.32 -8.32 4.33
CA SER A 54 -8.93 -9.60 3.93
C SER A 54 -9.63 -9.55 2.57
N LYS A 55 -9.96 -8.34 2.09
CA LYS A 55 -10.51 -8.12 0.75
C LYS A 55 -9.44 -8.06 -0.32
N LEU A 56 -8.19 -7.74 0.01
CA LEU A 56 -7.09 -7.79 -0.95
C LEU A 56 -6.94 -9.24 -1.41
N GLY A 57 -6.75 -9.43 -2.72
CA GLY A 57 -6.74 -10.74 -3.38
C GLY A 57 -5.54 -11.61 -2.99
N ASP A 58 -4.79 -12.11 -3.97
CA ASP A 58 -3.65 -12.99 -3.71
C ASP A 58 -2.58 -12.32 -2.83
N MET A 59 -1.87 -13.10 -2.00
CA MET A 59 -0.77 -12.57 -1.16
C MET A 59 0.33 -11.86 -1.97
N PHE A 60 0.44 -12.16 -3.26
CA PHE A 60 1.36 -11.53 -4.20
C PHE A 60 0.60 -11.16 -5.48
N GLY A 61 0.74 -9.91 -5.92
CA GLY A 61 0.08 -9.45 -7.13
C GLY A 61 0.26 -7.95 -7.33
N GLN A 62 -0.16 -7.46 -8.49
CA GLN A 62 -0.15 -6.03 -8.78
C GLN A 62 -1.15 -5.30 -7.86
N ILE A 63 -0.68 -4.26 -7.18
CA ILE A 63 -1.48 -3.40 -6.31
C ILE A 63 -1.48 -2.00 -6.92
N SER A 64 -2.66 -1.44 -7.11
CA SER A 64 -2.84 -0.03 -7.51
C SER A 64 -3.05 0.83 -6.27
N VAL A 65 -2.46 2.02 -6.27
CA VAL A 65 -2.54 2.98 -5.16
C VAL A 65 -3.30 4.21 -5.64
N GLU A 66 -4.39 4.54 -4.96
CA GLU A 66 -5.18 5.73 -5.20
C GLU A 66 -5.14 6.64 -3.97
N ARG A 67 -5.20 7.96 -4.20
CA ARG A 67 -5.43 8.94 -3.14
C ARG A 67 -6.89 8.81 -2.69
N ALA A 68 -7.11 8.64 -1.38
CA ALA A 68 -8.45 8.55 -0.79
C ALA A 68 -9.12 9.93 -0.69
#